data_AF-A0A674BKA9-F1
#
_entry.id   AF-A0A674BKA9-F1
#
_cell.length_a   1.000
_cell.length_b   1.000
_cell.length_c   1.000
_cell.angle_alpha   90.00
_cell.angle_beta   90.00
_cell.angle_gamma   90.00
#
_symmetry.space_group_name_H-M   'P 1'
#
loop_
_entity.id
_entity.type
_entity.pdbx_description
1 polymer ?
#
loop_
_entity_poly.entity_id
_entity_poly.type
_entity_poly.pdbx_seq_one_letter_code
_entity_poly.pdbx_strand_id
1 'polypeptide(L)'
;FGELCGPDLKEMGDEDVWELINDNRHRISLGVKPCMLIPYLRQARVLTEMDEDEILSSLKLTNRSMRTSHMLDLLRIQGRNGAMALLESLMIHYPTLYTQVTGRKPSTEPSGFSGLIKCSDLTEYLVRAVTGMQKELQEARQEASRLGSRCTSLEVELGQTLECQEESRRLKADHDRMRKNLAAAHHDILKLKDEKCDLYVRYTAAIEERSAANIHCSDLNLQVRVKGLALNEALTFDDLHHMTLLGHYVTQYMYVLFDKVHIYIQKQHFTLARDVQKMYSHQNAGECAHQFTKILIINVDKIYLRITDRLPLDATAVSDFKIALWRKHIFQYSEYIAQPSRRAIQTPAKFGAT
;
A
#
# COMPACT_ATOMS: atom_id res chain seq x y z
N PHE A 1 40.17 8.13 112.99
CA PHE A 1 40.74 8.43 111.66
C PHE A 1 40.41 9.88 111.34
N GLY A 2 41.42 10.74 111.31
CA GLY A 2 41.26 12.19 111.33
C GLY A 2 40.60 12.74 110.06
N GLU A 3 39.81 13.80 110.25
CA GLU A 3 39.37 14.68 109.18
C GLU A 3 40.60 15.31 108.53
N LEU A 4 40.96 14.82 107.34
CA LEU A 4 41.87 15.53 106.45
C LEU A 4 41.11 16.71 105.86
N CYS A 5 40.95 17.78 106.65
CA CYS A 5 40.59 19.08 106.13
C CYS A 5 41.78 19.53 105.25
N GLY A 6 41.62 19.52 103.93
CA GLY A 6 42.65 20.02 103.01
C GLY A 6 43.06 21.46 103.36
N PRO A 7 44.20 21.96 102.89
CA PRO A 7 44.71 23.30 103.23
C PRO A 7 43.68 24.40 102.92
N ASP A 8 43.65 25.48 103.71
CA ASP A 8 42.73 26.59 103.45
C ASP A 8 43.19 27.40 102.23
N LEU A 9 42.46 27.25 101.13
CA LEU A 9 42.77 27.88 99.84
C LEU A 9 42.78 29.42 99.94
N LYS A 10 42.08 30.00 100.93
CA LYS A 10 42.10 31.44 101.19
C LYS A 10 43.35 31.92 101.93
N GLU A 11 44.06 31.04 102.63
CA GLU A 11 45.26 31.37 103.42
C GLU A 11 46.59 30.93 102.76
N MET A 12 46.54 30.01 101.79
CA MET A 12 47.73 29.60 101.01
C MET A 12 48.38 30.77 100.25
N GLY A 13 49.69 30.74 100.00
CA GLY A 13 50.37 31.67 99.11
C GLY A 13 50.02 31.43 97.63
N ASP A 14 50.30 32.40 96.74
CA ASP A 14 50.04 32.27 95.29
C ASP A 14 50.72 31.02 94.69
N GLU A 15 51.98 30.80 95.05
CA GLU A 15 52.74 29.63 94.59
C GLU A 15 52.18 28.32 95.11
N ASP A 16 51.74 28.26 96.37
CA ASP A 16 51.20 27.03 96.97
C ASP A 16 49.91 26.56 96.28
N VAL A 17 49.03 27.51 95.90
CA VAL A 17 47.78 27.17 95.18
C VAL A 17 48.07 26.66 93.78
N TRP A 18 49.07 27.24 93.11
CA TRP A 18 49.47 26.79 91.78
C TRP A 18 50.26 25.49 91.80
N GLU A 19 51.07 25.21 92.81
CA GLU A 19 51.70 23.91 93.02
C GLU A 19 50.62 22.82 93.13
N LEU A 20 49.57 23.04 93.92
CA LEU A 20 48.43 22.12 94.03
C LEU A 20 47.74 21.85 92.68
N ILE A 21 47.55 22.90 91.87
CA ILE A 21 46.98 22.79 90.52
C ILE A 21 47.94 22.04 89.59
N ASN A 22 49.24 22.31 89.68
CA ASN A 22 50.27 21.70 88.84
C ASN A 22 50.47 20.22 89.16
N ASP A 23 50.43 19.82 90.43
CA ASP A 23 50.46 18.42 90.86
C ASP A 23 49.29 17.62 90.28
N ASN A 24 48.15 18.28 90.06
CA ASN A 24 46.97 17.68 89.46
C ASN A 24 46.77 18.04 87.98
N ARG A 25 47.74 18.70 87.34
CA ARG A 25 47.60 19.28 85.99
C ARG A 25 47.18 18.28 84.94
N HIS A 26 47.76 17.08 84.98
CA HIS A 26 47.43 16.00 84.06
C HIS A 26 45.95 15.60 84.17
N ARG A 27 45.44 15.47 85.39
CA ARG A 27 44.04 15.10 85.67
C ARG A 27 43.08 16.19 85.22
N ILE A 28 43.44 17.45 85.47
CA ILE A 28 42.65 18.62 85.04
C ILE A 28 42.62 18.70 83.51
N SER A 29 43.77 18.57 82.86
CA SER A 29 43.90 18.65 81.40
C SER A 29 43.08 17.57 80.68
N LEU A 30 43.07 16.35 81.24
CA LEU A 30 42.26 15.26 80.71
C LEU A 30 40.78 15.37 81.08
N GLY A 31 40.43 15.82 82.28
CA GLY A 31 39.04 15.79 82.77
C GLY A 31 38.17 16.94 82.27
N VAL A 32 38.77 18.11 82.05
CA VAL A 32 38.05 19.36 81.83
C VAL A 32 37.82 19.65 80.35
N LYS A 33 36.63 20.17 80.03
CA LYS A 33 36.33 20.80 78.74
C LYS A 33 36.44 22.32 78.89
N PRO A 34 37.35 23.01 78.16
CA PRO A 34 37.54 24.46 78.28
C PRO A 34 36.24 25.25 78.05
N CYS A 35 35.44 24.88 77.05
CA CYS A 35 34.17 25.54 76.75
C CYS A 35 33.14 25.54 77.90
N MET A 36 33.29 24.66 78.89
CA MET A 36 32.43 24.65 80.08
C MET A 36 32.89 25.66 81.13
N LEU A 37 34.20 25.95 81.22
CA LEU A 37 34.77 26.83 82.24
C LEU A 37 34.94 28.27 81.74
N ILE A 38 35.22 28.46 80.45
CA ILE A 38 35.45 29.77 79.82
C ILE A 38 34.36 30.79 80.14
N PRO A 39 33.04 30.46 80.10
CA PRO A 39 32.00 31.44 80.42
C PRO A 39 32.15 32.02 81.84
N TYR A 40 32.46 31.18 82.82
CA TYR A 40 32.70 31.62 84.20
C TYR A 40 34.03 32.37 84.35
N LEU A 41 35.09 31.90 83.70
CA LEU A 41 36.42 32.54 83.76
C LEU A 41 36.41 33.94 83.12
N ARG A 42 35.64 34.15 82.05
CA ARG A 42 35.38 35.48 81.48
C ARG A 42 34.58 36.37 82.42
N GLN A 43 33.59 35.81 83.09
CA GLN A 43 32.79 36.51 84.08
C GLN A 43 33.61 36.95 85.29
N ALA A 44 34.55 36.11 85.73
CA ALA A 44 35.53 36.41 86.77
C ALA A 44 36.65 37.38 86.31
N ARG A 45 36.63 37.80 85.03
CA ARG A 45 37.62 38.70 84.40
C ARG A 45 39.06 38.20 84.45
N VAL A 46 39.25 36.87 84.49
CA VAL A 46 40.57 36.23 84.39
C VAL A 46 40.90 35.79 82.96
N LEU A 47 39.91 35.76 82.06
CA LEU A 47 40.10 35.56 80.62
C LEU A 47 39.38 36.64 79.82
N THR A 48 39.96 37.02 78.69
CA THR A 48 39.40 37.97 77.72
C THR A 48 38.69 37.26 76.56
N GLU A 49 38.03 38.03 75.68
CA GLU A 49 37.46 37.53 74.42
C GLU A 49 38.52 36.92 73.51
N MET A 50 39.69 37.56 73.45
CA MET A 50 40.80 37.08 72.65
C MET A 50 41.35 35.75 73.16
N ASP A 51 41.45 35.59 74.49
CA ASP A 51 41.91 34.34 75.09
C ASP A 51 40.93 33.19 74.81
N GLU A 52 39.62 33.44 74.81
CA GLU A 52 38.60 32.44 74.45
C GLU A 52 38.76 31.97 73.01
N ASP A 53 38.88 32.89 72.06
CA ASP A 53 39.09 32.56 70.65
C ASP A 53 40.39 31.78 70.43
N GLU A 54 41.46 32.14 71.15
CA GLU A 54 42.73 31.42 71.10
C GLU A 54 42.58 29.99 71.61
N ILE A 55 41.87 29.77 72.72
CA ILE A 55 41.67 28.44 73.30
C ILE A 55 40.77 27.56 72.42
N LEU A 56 39.68 28.11 71.87
CA LEU A 56 38.66 27.33 71.16
C LEU A 56 38.99 27.13 69.67
N SER A 57 39.48 28.16 69.01
CA SER A 57 39.57 28.22 67.54
C SER A 57 40.99 28.00 67.00
N SER A 58 42.02 27.96 67.85
CA SER A 58 43.40 27.73 67.40
C SER A 58 43.61 26.33 66.82
N LEU A 59 44.03 26.28 65.56
CA LEU A 59 44.43 25.04 64.86
C LEU A 59 45.69 24.39 65.46
N LYS A 60 46.46 25.11 66.28
CA LYS A 60 47.66 24.60 66.95
C LYS A 60 47.33 23.63 68.09
N LEU A 61 46.11 23.71 68.64
CA LEU A 61 45.64 22.89 69.75
C LEU A 61 44.75 21.77 69.21
N THR A 62 45.36 20.65 68.84
CA THR A 62 44.69 19.56 68.11
C THR A 62 43.69 18.79 68.95
N ASN A 63 43.96 18.63 70.25
CA ASN A 63 43.13 17.85 71.16
C ASN A 63 42.65 18.68 72.36
N ARG A 64 41.62 18.18 73.05
CA ARG A 64 41.03 18.86 74.22
C ARG A 64 42.07 19.11 75.32
N SER A 65 42.92 18.14 75.62
CA SER A 65 43.91 18.24 76.69
C SER A 65 44.91 19.37 76.44
N MET A 66 45.30 19.58 75.18
CA MET A 66 46.15 20.70 74.78
C MET A 66 45.44 22.03 74.96
N ARG A 67 44.15 22.13 74.57
CA ARG A 67 43.33 23.33 74.82
C ARG A 67 43.20 23.65 76.31
N THR A 68 42.93 22.64 77.13
CA THR A 68 42.87 22.79 78.58
C THR A 68 44.23 23.18 79.17
N SER A 69 45.32 22.56 78.71
CA SER A 69 46.67 22.90 79.18
C SER A 69 47.02 24.35 78.84
N HIS A 70 46.71 24.78 77.62
CA HIS A 70 46.91 26.16 77.18
C HIS A 70 46.09 27.15 78.01
N MET A 71 44.83 26.83 78.29
CA MET A 71 43.99 27.62 79.20
C MET A 71 44.60 27.72 80.61
N LEU A 72 45.19 26.64 81.14
CA LEU A 72 45.88 26.67 82.44
C LEU A 72 47.11 27.58 82.41
N ASP A 73 47.84 27.62 81.30
CA ASP A 73 49.00 28.51 81.12
C ASP A 73 48.58 29.99 81.09
N LEU A 74 47.49 30.30 80.39
CA LEU A 74 46.93 31.65 80.39
C LEU A 74 46.45 32.08 81.78
N LEU A 75 45.81 31.17 82.52
CA LEU A 75 45.38 31.43 83.89
C LEU A 75 46.56 31.61 84.85
N ARG A 76 47.69 30.93 84.62
CA ARG A 76 48.92 31.11 85.42
C ARG A 76 49.47 32.53 85.34
N ILE A 77 49.31 33.19 84.19
CA ILE A 77 49.71 34.60 84.01
C ILE A 77 48.88 35.53 84.91
N GLN A 78 47.65 35.16 85.25
CA GLN A 78 46.75 35.92 86.14
C GLN A 78 47.04 35.68 87.63
N GLY A 79 48.08 34.91 87.96
CA GLY A 79 48.51 34.62 89.33
C GLY A 79 47.40 34.00 90.18
N ARG A 80 47.31 34.45 91.44
CA ARG A 80 46.34 33.93 92.42
C ARG A 80 44.89 34.01 91.95
N ASN A 81 44.52 35.07 91.23
CA ASN A 81 43.14 35.26 90.77
C ASN A 81 42.76 34.22 89.72
N GLY A 82 43.68 33.88 88.82
CA GLY A 82 43.49 32.80 87.83
C GLY A 82 43.35 31.44 88.50
N ALA A 83 44.17 31.15 89.50
CA ALA A 83 44.08 29.91 90.29
C ALA A 83 42.75 29.79 91.03
N MET A 84 42.32 30.83 91.73
CA MET A 84 41.07 30.83 92.48
C MET A 84 39.86 30.72 91.54
N ALA A 85 39.83 31.47 90.45
CA ALA A 85 38.76 31.38 89.45
C ALA A 85 38.70 30.00 88.80
N LEU A 86 39.85 29.35 88.55
CA LEU A 86 39.89 27.97 88.10
C LEU A 86 39.26 27.03 89.13
N LEU A 87 39.68 27.10 90.38
CA LEU A 87 39.16 26.23 91.45
C LEU A 87 37.66 26.44 91.68
N GLU A 88 37.18 27.69 91.65
CA GLU A 88 35.75 28.00 91.72
C GLU A 88 34.98 27.46 90.50
N SER A 89 35.53 27.60 89.29
CA SER A 89 34.91 27.05 88.08
C SER A 89 34.85 25.50 88.09
N LEU A 90 35.88 24.85 88.64
CA LEU A 90 35.92 23.41 88.85
C LEU A 90 34.91 22.98 89.91
N MET A 91 34.75 23.76 90.97
CA MET A 91 33.75 23.51 92.01
C MET A 91 32.33 23.51 91.43
N ILE A 92 32.04 24.41 90.49
CA ILE A 92 30.73 24.56 89.84
C ILE A 92 30.48 23.45 88.80
N HIS A 93 31.41 23.24 87.87
CA HIS A 93 31.18 22.37 86.69
C HIS A 93 31.71 20.94 86.85
N TYR A 94 32.69 20.73 87.73
CA TYR A 94 33.37 19.45 87.94
C TYR A 94 33.59 19.14 89.44
N PRO A 95 32.53 19.02 90.25
CA PRO A 95 32.63 18.91 91.70
C PRO A 95 33.46 17.71 92.18
N THR A 96 33.43 16.61 91.44
CA THR A 96 34.25 15.41 91.72
C THR A 96 35.73 15.65 91.47
N LEU A 97 36.08 16.39 90.40
CA LEU A 97 37.45 16.76 90.09
C LEU A 97 37.99 17.81 91.06
N TYR A 98 37.15 18.79 91.45
CA TYR A 98 37.50 19.76 92.49
C TYR A 98 37.89 19.08 93.81
N THR A 99 37.09 18.12 94.26
CA THR A 99 37.36 17.35 95.48
C THR A 99 38.66 16.55 95.36
N GLN A 100 38.93 16.03 94.17
CA GLN A 100 40.14 15.25 93.88
C GLN A 100 41.42 16.09 93.83
N VAL A 101 41.31 17.38 93.45
CA VAL A 101 42.44 18.32 93.36
C VAL A 101 42.72 18.95 94.72
N THR A 102 41.68 19.37 95.45
CA THR A 102 41.81 20.18 96.67
C THR A 102 41.65 19.39 97.97
N GLY A 103 41.12 18.17 97.90
CA GLY A 103 40.72 17.39 99.08
C GLY A 103 39.50 17.95 99.82
N ARG A 104 38.88 19.04 99.33
CA ARG A 104 37.73 19.70 99.96
C ARG A 104 36.42 19.36 99.27
N LYS A 105 35.33 19.32 100.04
CA LYS A 105 33.99 19.19 99.46
C LYS A 105 33.62 20.50 98.72
N PRO A 106 32.89 20.41 97.59
CA PRO A 106 32.39 21.60 96.90
C PRO A 106 31.50 22.39 97.85
N SER A 107 31.81 23.66 98.05
CA SER A 107 30.95 24.53 98.87
C SER A 107 29.68 24.88 98.09
N THR A 108 28.53 24.73 98.73
CA THR A 108 27.23 25.22 98.25
C THR A 108 26.94 26.64 98.68
N GLU A 109 27.82 27.26 99.46
CA GLU A 109 27.68 28.68 99.80
C GLU A 109 27.78 29.51 98.52
N PRO A 110 26.88 30.49 98.31
CA PRO A 110 26.99 31.39 97.19
C PRO A 110 28.38 32.01 97.20
N SER A 111 29.19 31.71 96.19
CA SER A 111 30.46 32.42 95.98
C SER A 111 30.17 33.92 95.81
N GLY A 112 31.20 34.77 95.85
CA GLY A 112 31.10 36.25 95.81
C GLY A 112 30.28 36.85 94.66
N PHE A 113 29.75 36.02 93.77
CA PHE A 113 28.73 36.32 92.79
C PHE A 113 27.35 36.72 93.38
N SER A 114 27.00 36.34 94.60
CA SER A 114 25.68 36.69 95.20
C SER A 114 25.48 38.21 95.40
N GLY A 115 26.55 39.00 95.27
CA GLY A 115 26.50 40.47 95.31
C GLY A 115 26.23 41.14 93.96
N LEU A 116 26.31 40.43 92.83
CA LEU A 116 26.17 41.04 91.50
C LEU A 116 24.71 41.19 91.05
N ILE A 117 23.84 40.23 91.38
CA ILE A 117 22.42 40.24 90.99
C ILE A 117 21.57 39.66 92.12
N LYS A 118 20.45 40.30 92.42
CA LYS A 118 19.45 39.76 93.35
C LYS A 118 18.75 38.56 92.72
N CYS A 119 18.44 37.53 93.52
CA CYS A 119 17.76 36.32 93.03
C CYS A 119 16.42 36.60 92.32
N SER A 120 15.72 37.69 92.70
CA SER A 120 14.50 38.14 92.02
C SER A 120 14.75 38.50 90.56
N ASP A 121 15.78 39.27 90.30
CA ASP A 121 16.09 39.85 88.99
C ASP A 121 16.65 38.76 88.06
N LEU A 122 17.41 37.81 88.62
CA LEU A 122 17.86 36.62 87.91
C LEU A 122 16.68 35.74 87.48
N THR A 123 15.71 35.53 88.37
CA THR A 123 14.54 34.70 88.07
C THR A 123 13.70 35.34 86.98
N GLU A 124 13.44 36.65 87.04
CA GLU A 124 12.71 37.37 86.00
C GLU A 124 13.43 37.30 84.65
N TYR A 125 14.75 37.50 84.64
CA TYR A 125 15.56 37.39 83.43
C TYR A 125 15.46 35.99 82.80
N LEU A 126 15.61 34.94 83.60
CA LEU A 126 15.53 33.56 83.13
C LEU A 126 14.14 33.22 82.60
N VAL A 127 13.07 33.63 83.31
CA VAL A 127 11.69 33.44 82.83
C VAL A 127 11.49 34.13 81.49
N ARG A 128 11.94 35.38 81.34
CA ARG A 128 11.82 36.11 80.08
C ARG A 128 12.62 35.46 78.95
N ALA A 129 13.85 35.03 79.21
CA ALA A 129 14.69 34.34 78.23
C ALA A 129 14.07 33.02 77.77
N VAL A 130 13.63 32.18 78.71
CA VAL A 130 12.97 30.90 78.42
C VAL A 130 11.67 31.11 77.65
N THR A 131 10.87 32.11 78.02
CA THR A 131 9.62 32.44 77.31
C THR A 131 9.91 32.91 75.87
N GLY A 132 10.95 33.73 75.68
CA GLY A 132 11.40 34.15 74.35
C GLY A 132 11.83 32.97 73.48
N MET A 133 12.66 32.08 74.02
CA MET A 133 13.10 30.86 73.32
C MET A 133 11.94 29.92 72.99
N GLN A 134 10.96 29.78 73.88
CA GLN A 134 9.76 28.98 73.62
C GLN A 134 8.93 29.55 72.46
N LYS A 135 8.82 30.88 72.37
CA LYS A 135 8.13 31.55 71.27
C LYS A 135 8.85 31.32 69.94
N GLU A 136 10.16 31.54 69.89
CA GLU A 136 10.97 31.30 68.69
C GLU A 136 10.90 29.83 68.25
N LEU A 137 10.95 28.88 69.20
CA LEU A 137 10.80 27.46 68.89
C LEU A 137 9.43 27.14 68.29
N GLN A 138 8.37 27.77 68.78
CA GLN A 138 7.02 27.57 68.26
C GLN A 138 6.87 28.15 66.84
N GLU A 139 7.42 29.33 66.58
CA GLU A 139 7.45 29.95 65.25
C GLU A 139 8.24 29.07 64.26
N ALA A 140 9.41 28.57 64.66
CA ALA A 140 10.22 27.65 63.86
C ALA A 140 9.47 26.35 63.52
N ARG A 141 8.70 25.79 64.47
CA ARG A 141 7.86 24.60 64.23
C ARG A 141 6.73 24.87 63.25
N GLN A 142 6.07 26.02 63.35
CA GLN A 142 5.01 26.42 62.43
C GLN A 142 5.56 26.60 61.01
N GLU A 143 6.71 27.23 60.87
CA GLU A 143 7.36 27.42 59.57
C GLU A 143 7.81 26.09 58.97
N ALA A 144 8.38 25.18 59.78
CA ALA A 144 8.73 23.83 59.33
C ALA A 144 7.50 23.06 58.82
N SER A 145 6.37 23.15 59.53
CA SER A 145 5.10 22.52 59.10
C SER A 145 4.58 23.12 57.79
N ARG A 146 4.65 24.44 57.64
CA ARG A 146 4.25 25.16 56.42
C ARG A 146 5.11 24.75 55.22
N LEU A 147 6.43 24.70 55.41
CA LEU A 147 7.37 24.25 54.37
C LEU A 147 7.15 22.77 54.04
N GLY A 148 6.94 21.91 55.03
CA GLY A 148 6.62 20.49 54.82
C GLY A 148 5.36 20.30 53.96
N SER A 149 4.30 21.05 54.26
CA SER A 149 3.05 21.02 53.48
C SER A 149 3.25 21.52 52.05
N ARG A 150 4.14 22.49 51.84
CA ARG A 150 4.47 22.98 50.51
C ARG A 150 5.31 21.98 49.72
N CYS A 151 6.25 21.29 50.36
CA CYS A 151 7.05 20.24 49.74
C CYS A 151 6.18 19.09 49.26
N THR A 152 5.25 18.59 50.09
CA THR A 152 4.34 17.52 49.68
C THR A 152 3.44 17.93 48.50
N SER A 153 2.95 19.17 48.48
CA SER A 153 2.20 19.71 47.34
C SER A 153 3.04 19.73 46.06
N LEU A 154 4.28 20.21 46.14
CA LEU A 154 5.19 20.27 44.99
C LEU A 154 5.60 18.88 44.49
N GLU A 155 5.76 17.91 45.38
CA GLU A 155 6.02 16.51 45.02
C GLU A 155 4.87 15.90 44.21
N VAL A 156 3.62 16.20 44.58
CA VAL A 156 2.43 15.76 43.83
C VAL A 156 2.37 16.43 42.45
N GLU A 157 2.57 17.75 42.37
CA GLU A 157 2.59 18.48 41.09
C GLU A 157 3.71 17.97 40.16
N LEU A 158 4.89 17.68 40.71
CA LEU A 158 6.00 17.09 39.97
C LEU A 158 5.63 15.70 39.43
N GLY A 159 5.00 14.86 40.26
CA GLY A 159 4.50 13.54 39.85
C GLY A 159 3.52 13.64 38.68
N GLN A 160 2.52 14.51 38.77
CA GLN A 160 1.54 14.76 37.71
C GLN A 160 2.20 15.26 36.42
N THR A 161 3.19 16.15 36.55
CA THR A 161 3.92 16.69 35.39
C THR A 161 4.74 15.60 34.69
N LEU A 162 5.38 14.71 35.45
CA LEU A 162 6.12 13.57 34.91
C LEU A 162 5.19 12.56 34.21
N GLU A 163 4.03 12.26 34.79
CA GLU A 163 3.03 11.39 34.15
C GLU A 163 2.52 12.00 32.83
N CYS A 164 2.19 13.29 32.83
CA CYS A 164 1.76 14.00 31.62
C CYS A 164 2.87 14.02 30.55
N GLN A 165 4.13 14.19 30.96
CA GLN A 165 5.28 14.13 30.06
C GLN A 165 5.43 12.73 29.41
N GLU A 166 5.28 11.67 30.20
CA GLU A 166 5.36 10.30 29.70
C GLU A 166 4.20 9.97 28.74
N GLU A 167 2.98 10.42 29.04
CA GLU A 167 1.84 10.28 28.13
C GLU A 167 2.07 11.04 26.81
N SER A 168 2.55 12.28 26.88
CA SER A 168 2.92 13.07 25.70
C SER A 168 4.00 12.38 24.86
N ARG A 169 4.99 11.76 25.51
CA ARG A 169 6.04 10.98 24.85
C ARG A 169 5.46 9.77 24.11
N ARG A 170 4.53 9.05 24.74
CA ARG A 170 3.82 7.90 24.11
C ARG A 170 2.99 8.33 22.91
N LEU A 171 2.19 9.39 23.05
CA LEU A 171 1.37 9.94 21.97
C LEU A 171 2.23 10.40 20.79
N LYS A 172 3.39 11.01 21.06
CA LYS A 172 4.34 11.41 20.01
C LYS A 172 4.92 10.21 19.26
N ALA A 173 5.30 9.14 19.97
CA ALA A 173 5.78 7.92 19.34
C ALA A 173 4.70 7.24 18.49
N ASP A 174 3.45 7.24 18.95
CA ASP A 174 2.30 6.75 18.20
C ASP A 174 2.03 7.55 16.95
N HIS A 175 2.04 8.87 17.07
CA HIS A 175 1.90 9.78 15.93
C HIS A 175 3.02 9.55 14.90
N ASP A 176 4.28 9.38 15.34
CA ASP A 176 5.40 9.12 14.45
C ASP A 176 5.28 7.77 13.73
N ARG A 177 4.78 6.73 14.41
CA ARG A 177 4.44 5.44 13.78
C ARG A 177 3.35 5.60 12.73
N MET A 178 2.25 6.28 13.07
CA MET A 178 1.15 6.51 12.12
C MET A 178 1.62 7.31 10.90
N ARG A 179 2.48 8.31 11.10
CA ARG A 179 3.07 9.08 9.99
C ARG A 179 3.89 8.19 9.05
N LYS A 180 4.69 7.26 9.59
CA LYS A 180 5.45 6.28 8.79
C LYS A 180 4.53 5.34 8.00
N ASN A 181 3.48 4.83 8.65
CA ASN A 181 2.50 3.97 7.98
C ASN A 181 1.76 4.71 6.85
N LEU A 182 1.40 5.97 7.07
CA LEU A 182 0.78 6.81 6.04
C LEU A 182 1.74 7.06 4.88
N ALA A 183 3.02 7.33 5.15
CA ALA A 183 4.02 7.49 4.10
C ALA A 183 4.23 6.21 3.28
N ALA A 184 4.24 5.04 3.94
CA ALA A 184 4.31 3.74 3.27
C ALA A 184 3.08 3.49 2.39
N ALA A 185 1.87 3.67 2.94
CA ALA A 185 0.63 3.52 2.19
C ALA A 185 0.54 4.48 0.99
N HIS A 186 1.01 5.72 1.15
CA HIS A 186 1.08 6.68 0.04
C HIS A 186 2.05 6.21 -1.05
N HIS A 187 3.19 5.64 -0.69
CA HIS A 187 4.13 5.04 -1.65
C HIS A 187 3.51 3.87 -2.41
N ASP A 188 2.79 2.98 -1.72
CA ASP A 188 2.08 1.86 -2.34
C ASP A 188 0.99 2.34 -3.32
N ILE A 189 0.25 3.40 -2.97
CA ILE A 189 -0.74 4.02 -3.86
C ILE A 189 -0.08 4.55 -5.14
N LEU A 190 1.07 5.23 -5.02
CA LEU A 190 1.81 5.71 -6.19
C LEU A 190 2.26 4.55 -7.07
N LYS A 191 2.82 3.49 -6.47
CA LYS A 191 3.23 2.28 -7.20
C LYS A 191 2.07 1.64 -7.95
N LEU A 192 0.92 1.46 -7.28
CA LEU A 192 -0.28 0.90 -7.92
C LEU A 192 -0.82 1.79 -9.03
N LYS A 193 -0.70 3.12 -8.90
CA LYS A 193 -1.08 4.06 -9.95
C LYS A 193 -0.17 3.89 -11.18
N ASP A 194 1.14 3.76 -10.97
CA ASP A 194 2.09 3.54 -12.06
C ASP A 194 1.84 2.20 -12.76
N GLU A 195 1.64 1.11 -12.00
CA GLU A 195 1.27 -0.21 -12.53
C GLU A 195 -0.05 -0.17 -13.33
N LYS A 196 -1.04 0.58 -12.85
CA LYS A 196 -2.31 0.82 -13.57
C LYS A 196 -2.05 1.54 -14.88
N CYS A 197 -1.25 2.59 -14.90
CA CYS A 197 -0.88 3.31 -16.13
C CYS A 197 -0.19 2.38 -17.14
N ASP A 198 0.75 1.55 -16.70
CA ASP A 198 1.41 0.54 -17.54
C ASP A 198 0.43 -0.48 -18.13
N LEU A 199 -0.58 -0.89 -17.35
CA LEU A 199 -1.66 -1.74 -17.84
C LEU A 199 -2.51 -1.04 -18.90
N TYR A 200 -2.85 0.24 -18.73
CA TYR A 200 -3.57 0.99 -19.76
C TYR A 200 -2.78 1.11 -21.06
N VAL A 201 -1.48 1.37 -20.99
CA VAL A 201 -0.62 1.42 -22.17
C VAL A 201 -0.64 0.09 -22.92
N ARG A 202 -0.46 -1.03 -22.20
CA ARG A 202 -0.53 -2.38 -22.79
C ARG A 202 -1.90 -2.72 -23.36
N TYR A 203 -2.96 -2.33 -22.67
CA TYR A 203 -4.33 -2.54 -23.11
C TYR A 203 -4.63 -1.78 -24.41
N THR A 204 -4.24 -0.51 -24.49
CA THR A 204 -4.38 0.30 -25.70
C THR A 204 -3.61 -0.32 -26.86
N ALA A 205 -2.36 -0.73 -26.65
CA ALA A 205 -1.56 -1.41 -27.67
C ALA A 205 -2.23 -2.71 -28.16
N ALA A 206 -2.80 -3.52 -27.26
CA ALA A 206 -3.52 -4.73 -27.62
C ALA A 206 -4.81 -4.45 -28.42
N ILE A 207 -5.52 -3.36 -28.11
CA ILE A 207 -6.67 -2.90 -28.91
C ILE A 207 -6.22 -2.48 -30.31
N GLU A 208 -5.13 -1.71 -30.40
CA GLU A 208 -4.59 -1.26 -31.69
C GLU A 208 -4.18 -2.47 -32.55
N GLU A 209 -3.47 -3.45 -31.97
CA GLU A 209 -3.09 -4.69 -32.66
C GLU A 209 -4.32 -5.47 -33.13
N ARG A 210 -5.34 -5.64 -32.27
CA ARG A 210 -6.60 -6.28 -32.66
C ARG A 210 -7.30 -5.52 -33.80
N SER A 211 -7.29 -4.19 -33.76
CA SER A 211 -7.90 -3.37 -34.81
C SER A 211 -7.15 -3.54 -36.14
N ALA A 212 -5.81 -3.59 -36.12
CA ALA A 212 -4.98 -3.85 -37.28
C ALA A 212 -5.23 -5.26 -37.85
N ALA A 213 -5.30 -6.27 -36.99
CA ALA A 213 -5.64 -7.64 -37.40
C ALA A 213 -7.05 -7.73 -38.00
N ASN A 214 -8.05 -7.03 -37.43
CA ASN A 214 -9.41 -6.97 -37.97
C ASN A 214 -9.44 -6.33 -39.36
N ILE A 215 -8.69 -5.24 -39.58
CA ILE A 215 -8.56 -4.60 -40.89
C ILE A 215 -7.96 -5.60 -41.88
N HIS A 216 -6.89 -6.30 -41.50
CA HIS A 216 -6.25 -7.30 -42.35
C HIS A 216 -7.19 -8.47 -42.70
N CYS A 217 -7.94 -9.01 -41.72
CA CYS A 217 -8.94 -10.04 -41.97
C CYS A 217 -10.07 -9.55 -42.88
N SER A 218 -10.52 -8.31 -42.74
CA SER A 218 -11.54 -7.69 -43.60
C SER A 218 -11.04 -7.57 -45.05
N ASP A 219 -9.81 -7.13 -45.24
CA ASP A 219 -9.17 -7.06 -46.57
C ASP A 219 -9.05 -8.44 -47.21
N LEU A 220 -8.58 -9.45 -46.47
CA LEU A 220 -8.48 -10.82 -46.98
C LEU A 220 -9.87 -11.39 -47.36
N ASN A 221 -10.88 -11.15 -46.52
CA ASN A 221 -12.27 -11.54 -46.83
C ASN A 221 -12.79 -10.84 -48.08
N LEU A 222 -12.45 -9.56 -48.29
CA LEU A 222 -12.79 -8.84 -49.50
C LEU A 222 -12.13 -9.47 -50.72
N GLN A 223 -10.83 -9.79 -50.65
CA GLN A 223 -10.10 -10.47 -51.72
C GLN A 223 -10.70 -11.84 -52.06
N VAL A 224 -11.04 -12.65 -51.04
CA VAL A 224 -11.70 -13.95 -51.23
C VAL A 224 -13.05 -13.78 -51.92
N ARG A 225 -13.86 -12.81 -51.47
CA ARG A 225 -15.16 -12.53 -52.08
C ARG A 225 -15.02 -12.10 -53.55
N VAL A 226 -14.08 -11.21 -53.86
CA VAL A 226 -13.82 -10.76 -55.24
C VAL A 226 -13.38 -11.93 -56.12
N LYS A 227 -12.43 -12.75 -55.65
CA LYS A 227 -12.01 -13.95 -56.39
C LYS A 227 -13.15 -14.96 -56.56
N GLY A 228 -13.99 -15.13 -55.55
CA GLY A 228 -15.18 -15.97 -55.63
C GLY A 228 -16.19 -15.49 -56.66
N LEU A 229 -16.43 -14.17 -56.73
CA LEU A 229 -17.26 -13.58 -57.78
C LEU A 229 -16.67 -13.80 -59.17
N ALA A 230 -15.37 -13.56 -59.35
CA ALA A 230 -14.69 -13.78 -60.63
C ALA A 230 -14.71 -15.26 -61.07
N LEU A 231 -14.56 -16.20 -60.12
CA LEU A 231 -14.67 -17.63 -60.39
C LEU A 231 -16.10 -18.00 -60.80
N ASN A 232 -17.11 -17.46 -60.11
CA ASN A 232 -18.51 -17.68 -60.48
C ASN A 232 -18.82 -17.11 -61.87
N GLU A 233 -18.34 -15.91 -62.19
CA GLU A 233 -18.48 -15.32 -63.53
C GLU A 233 -17.83 -16.23 -64.59
N ALA A 234 -16.61 -16.72 -64.36
CA ALA A 234 -15.93 -17.64 -65.28
C ALA A 234 -16.69 -18.97 -65.45
N LEU A 235 -17.16 -19.57 -64.36
CA LEU A 235 -17.98 -20.80 -64.41
C LEU A 235 -19.29 -20.57 -65.19
N THR A 236 -19.99 -19.45 -64.95
CA THR A 236 -21.21 -19.13 -65.70
C THR A 236 -20.95 -18.86 -67.18
N PHE A 237 -19.78 -18.30 -67.53
CA PHE A 237 -19.38 -18.09 -68.91
C PHE A 237 -19.10 -19.42 -69.62
N ASP A 238 -18.38 -20.33 -68.97
CA ASP A 238 -18.11 -21.68 -69.50
C ASP A 238 -19.39 -22.50 -69.65
N ASP A 239 -20.30 -22.42 -68.67
CA ASP A 239 -21.61 -23.07 -68.73
C ASP A 239 -22.46 -22.53 -69.90
N LEU A 240 -22.50 -21.21 -70.10
CA LEU A 240 -23.22 -20.59 -71.20
C LEU A 240 -22.61 -20.97 -72.56
N HIS A 241 -21.28 -21.03 -72.65
CA HIS A 241 -20.57 -21.46 -73.85
C HIS A 241 -20.87 -22.93 -74.18
N HIS A 242 -20.83 -23.82 -73.20
CA HIS A 242 -21.14 -25.24 -73.36
C HIS A 242 -22.60 -25.45 -73.77
N MET A 243 -23.55 -24.71 -73.17
CA MET A 243 -24.96 -24.73 -73.56
C MET A 243 -25.17 -24.24 -75.00
N THR A 244 -24.43 -23.22 -75.44
CA THR A 244 -24.48 -22.71 -76.81
C THR A 244 -23.93 -23.73 -77.81
N LEU A 245 -22.80 -24.37 -77.50
CA LEU A 245 -22.20 -25.45 -78.31
C LEU A 245 -23.12 -26.66 -78.44
N LEU A 246 -23.73 -27.10 -77.35
CA LEU A 246 -24.77 -28.15 -77.36
C LEU A 246 -25.95 -27.75 -78.26
N GLY A 247 -26.42 -26.50 -78.17
CA GLY A 247 -27.47 -25.96 -79.04
C GLY A 247 -27.09 -26.04 -80.53
N HIS A 248 -25.87 -25.65 -80.88
CA HIS A 248 -25.37 -25.78 -82.25
C HIS A 248 -25.29 -27.24 -82.71
N TYR A 249 -24.80 -28.15 -81.85
CA TYR A 249 -24.68 -29.58 -82.19
C TYR A 249 -26.04 -30.24 -82.41
N VAL A 250 -27.03 -29.94 -81.55
CA VAL A 250 -28.41 -30.41 -81.69
C VAL A 250 -29.04 -29.88 -82.97
N THR A 251 -28.83 -28.59 -83.28
CA THR A 251 -29.34 -27.96 -84.51
C THR A 251 -28.73 -28.61 -85.76
N GLN A 252 -27.41 -28.85 -85.76
CA GLN A 252 -26.73 -29.52 -86.87
C GLN A 252 -27.22 -30.97 -87.04
N TYR A 253 -27.46 -31.69 -85.94
CA TYR A 253 -28.03 -33.04 -85.99
C TYR A 253 -29.45 -33.03 -86.58
N MET A 254 -30.27 -32.05 -86.22
CA MET A 254 -31.61 -31.86 -86.79
C MET A 254 -31.59 -31.58 -88.29
N TYR A 255 -30.68 -30.72 -88.78
CA TYR A 255 -30.54 -30.48 -90.23
C TYR A 255 -30.13 -31.74 -91.00
N VAL A 256 -29.14 -32.49 -90.50
CA VAL A 256 -28.72 -33.76 -91.12
C VAL A 256 -29.83 -34.81 -91.10
N LEU A 257 -30.63 -34.86 -90.04
CA LEU A 257 -31.79 -35.75 -89.95
C LEU A 257 -32.85 -35.36 -91.00
N PHE A 258 -33.16 -34.06 -91.12
CA PHE A 258 -34.09 -33.53 -92.10
C PHE A 258 -33.64 -33.81 -93.53
N ASP A 259 -32.36 -33.63 -93.86
CA ASP A 259 -31.82 -33.95 -95.19
C ASP A 259 -31.89 -35.45 -95.50
N LYS A 260 -31.56 -36.31 -94.54
CA LYS A 260 -31.68 -37.77 -94.73
C LYS A 260 -33.12 -38.20 -94.97
N VAL A 261 -34.07 -37.61 -94.24
CA VAL A 261 -35.51 -37.84 -94.45
C VAL A 261 -35.94 -37.30 -95.82
N HIS A 262 -35.48 -36.11 -96.22
CA HIS A 262 -35.79 -35.50 -97.52
C HIS A 262 -35.29 -36.35 -98.70
N ILE A 263 -34.04 -36.83 -98.63
CA ILE A 263 -33.45 -37.73 -99.62
C ILE A 263 -34.23 -39.04 -99.70
N TYR A 264 -34.62 -39.61 -98.55
CA TYR A 264 -35.43 -40.83 -98.52
C TYR A 264 -36.78 -40.63 -99.20
N ILE A 265 -37.48 -39.54 -98.88
CA ILE A 265 -38.77 -39.19 -99.50
C ILE A 265 -38.60 -38.99 -101.01
N GLN A 266 -37.59 -38.26 -101.47
CA GLN A 266 -37.32 -38.09 -102.91
C GLN A 266 -37.04 -39.42 -103.62
N LYS A 267 -36.32 -40.35 -102.97
CA LYS A 267 -36.05 -41.67 -103.54
C LYS A 267 -37.32 -42.51 -103.68
N GLN A 268 -38.22 -42.41 -102.71
CA GLN A 268 -39.55 -43.05 -102.79
C GLN A 268 -40.42 -42.41 -103.87
N HIS A 269 -40.42 -41.08 -104.00
CA HIS A 269 -41.09 -40.37 -105.10
C HIS A 269 -40.58 -40.79 -106.46
N PHE A 270 -39.27 -40.92 -106.62
CA PHE A 270 -38.67 -41.32 -107.90
C PHE A 270 -39.01 -42.77 -108.26
N THR A 271 -39.20 -43.63 -107.26
CA THR A 271 -39.65 -45.02 -107.46
C THR A 271 -41.13 -45.06 -107.83
N LEU A 272 -41.96 -44.26 -107.15
CA LEU A 272 -43.38 -44.10 -107.46
C LEU A 272 -43.59 -43.54 -108.88
N ALA A 273 -42.86 -42.49 -109.26
CA ALA A 273 -42.93 -41.90 -110.60
C ALA A 273 -42.53 -42.90 -111.70
N ARG A 274 -41.55 -43.78 -111.43
CA ARG A 274 -41.15 -44.86 -112.35
C ARG A 274 -42.22 -45.93 -112.50
N ASP A 275 -42.85 -46.34 -111.40
CA ASP A 275 -43.92 -47.34 -111.41
C ASP A 275 -45.18 -46.79 -112.11
N VAL A 276 -45.46 -45.50 -111.93
CA VAL A 276 -46.54 -44.78 -112.62
C VAL A 276 -46.28 -44.65 -114.13
N GLN A 277 -45.05 -44.36 -114.53
CA GLN A 277 -44.68 -44.24 -115.93
C GLN A 277 -44.69 -45.60 -116.66
N LYS A 278 -44.46 -46.71 -115.93
CA LYS A 278 -44.70 -48.07 -116.44
C LYS A 278 -46.19 -48.39 -116.58
N MET A 279 -47.05 -47.90 -115.68
CA MET A 279 -48.50 -48.12 -115.77
C MET A 279 -49.16 -47.37 -116.93
N TYR A 280 -48.70 -46.16 -117.26
CA TYR A 280 -49.27 -45.36 -118.37
C TYR A 280 -48.99 -45.91 -119.78
N SER A 281 -48.21 -47.00 -119.90
CA SER A 281 -47.88 -47.62 -121.18
C SER A 281 -48.89 -48.69 -121.61
N HIS A 282 -49.82 -49.11 -120.75
CA HIS A 282 -50.88 -50.07 -121.07
C HIS A 282 -52.16 -49.78 -120.25
N GLN A 283 -53.27 -49.45 -120.93
CA GLN A 283 -54.67 -49.38 -120.45
C GLN A 283 -55.23 -48.04 -119.90
N ASN A 284 -56.58 -47.94 -119.99
CA ASN A 284 -57.45 -46.76 -119.92
C ASN A 284 -57.38 -45.94 -118.60
N ALA A 285 -57.53 -44.62 -118.75
CA ALA A 285 -57.34 -43.59 -117.71
C ALA A 285 -58.31 -43.62 -116.50
N GLY A 286 -59.41 -44.40 -116.54
CA GLY A 286 -60.39 -44.47 -115.46
C GLY A 286 -60.04 -45.43 -114.31
N GLU A 287 -59.39 -46.57 -114.61
CA GLU A 287 -58.93 -47.54 -113.59
C GLU A 287 -57.58 -47.17 -112.98
N CYS A 288 -56.78 -46.37 -113.69
CA CYS A 288 -55.49 -45.87 -113.20
C CYS A 288 -55.63 -44.98 -111.95
N ALA A 289 -56.64 -44.11 -111.87
CA ALA A 289 -56.77 -43.15 -110.77
C ALA A 289 -57.07 -43.80 -109.40
N HIS A 290 -57.88 -44.87 -109.36
CA HIS A 290 -58.24 -45.55 -108.10
C HIS A 290 -57.13 -46.48 -107.59
N GLN A 291 -56.37 -47.11 -108.51
CA GLN A 291 -55.12 -47.82 -108.19
C GLN A 291 -54.05 -46.86 -107.66
N PHE A 292 -53.95 -45.65 -108.25
CA PHE A 292 -53.02 -44.61 -107.83
C PHE A 292 -53.22 -44.18 -106.38
N THR A 293 -54.47 -43.88 -106.00
CA THR A 293 -54.78 -43.40 -104.64
C THR A 293 -54.52 -44.48 -103.59
N LYS A 294 -54.78 -45.76 -103.90
CA LYS A 294 -54.45 -46.89 -103.01
C LYS A 294 -52.94 -47.06 -102.86
N ILE A 295 -52.17 -46.97 -103.94
CA ILE A 295 -50.70 -47.05 -103.88
C ILE A 295 -50.11 -45.87 -103.10
N LEU A 296 -50.67 -44.66 -103.25
CA LEU A 296 -50.22 -43.47 -102.52
C LEU A 296 -50.45 -43.62 -101.01
N ILE A 297 -51.65 -44.06 -100.59
CA ILE A 297 -51.97 -44.27 -99.17
C ILE A 297 -51.10 -45.37 -98.56
N ILE A 298 -50.94 -46.52 -99.24
CA ILE A 298 -50.12 -47.64 -98.77
C ILE A 298 -48.63 -47.25 -98.64
N ASN A 299 -48.11 -46.45 -99.57
CA ASN A 299 -46.72 -45.99 -99.49
C ASN A 299 -46.50 -44.94 -98.40
N VAL A 300 -47.46 -44.04 -98.17
CA VAL A 300 -47.39 -43.08 -97.06
C VAL A 300 -47.39 -43.81 -95.71
N ASP A 301 -48.23 -44.82 -95.52
CA ASP A 301 -48.27 -45.61 -94.28
C ASP A 301 -47.01 -46.48 -94.08
N LYS A 302 -46.44 -47.04 -95.14
CA LYS A 302 -45.15 -47.79 -95.06
C LYS A 302 -43.96 -46.89 -94.77
N ILE A 303 -43.92 -45.69 -95.34
CA ILE A 303 -42.90 -44.67 -95.05
C ILE A 303 -43.03 -44.22 -93.60
N TYR A 304 -44.26 -44.02 -93.12
CA TYR A 304 -44.56 -43.65 -91.75
C TYR A 304 -44.12 -44.72 -90.74
N LEU A 305 -44.54 -45.99 -90.90
CA LEU A 305 -44.20 -47.10 -89.98
C LEU A 305 -42.68 -47.27 -89.80
N ARG A 306 -41.89 -47.12 -90.87
CA ARG A 306 -40.42 -47.25 -90.79
C ARG A 306 -39.70 -46.05 -90.19
N ILE A 307 -40.31 -44.87 -90.19
CA ILE A 307 -39.75 -43.69 -89.55
C ILE A 307 -40.01 -43.77 -88.03
N THR A 308 -41.20 -44.20 -87.61
CA THR A 308 -41.52 -44.42 -86.18
C THR A 308 -40.73 -45.55 -85.53
N ASP A 309 -40.36 -46.61 -86.26
CA ASP A 309 -39.50 -47.70 -85.72
C ASP A 309 -38.04 -47.27 -85.44
N ARG A 310 -37.58 -46.16 -86.04
CA ARG A 310 -36.19 -45.70 -85.93
C ARG A 310 -36.01 -44.48 -85.03
N LEU A 311 -37.09 -43.84 -84.61
CA LEU A 311 -37.09 -42.60 -83.82
C LEU A 311 -38.19 -42.68 -82.74
N PRO A 312 -37.83 -42.71 -81.44
CA PRO A 312 -38.81 -42.66 -80.36
C PRO A 312 -39.33 -41.22 -80.25
N LEU A 313 -40.33 -40.88 -81.05
CA LEU A 313 -40.99 -39.56 -81.05
C LEU A 313 -42.24 -39.61 -80.17
N ASP A 314 -42.42 -38.57 -79.36
CA ASP A 314 -43.61 -38.34 -78.53
C ASP A 314 -44.88 -38.15 -79.40
N ALA A 315 -46.03 -38.63 -78.94
CA ALA A 315 -47.26 -38.75 -79.70
C ALA A 315 -47.75 -37.42 -80.31
N THR A 316 -47.44 -36.28 -79.68
CA THR A 316 -47.81 -34.94 -80.14
C THR A 316 -46.89 -34.45 -81.27
N ALA A 317 -45.57 -34.65 -81.15
CA ALA A 317 -44.59 -34.37 -82.22
C ALA A 317 -44.82 -35.27 -83.45
N VAL A 318 -45.31 -36.49 -83.22
CA VAL A 318 -45.70 -37.46 -84.26
C VAL A 318 -46.89 -36.95 -85.10
N SER A 319 -47.87 -36.28 -84.48
CA SER A 319 -49.04 -35.73 -85.17
C SER A 319 -48.68 -34.54 -86.07
N ASP A 320 -47.86 -33.61 -85.57
CA ASP A 320 -47.46 -32.42 -86.32
C ASP A 320 -46.56 -32.78 -87.51
N PHE A 321 -45.67 -33.77 -87.34
CA PHE A 321 -44.86 -34.29 -88.43
C PHE A 321 -45.72 -34.97 -89.52
N LYS A 322 -46.75 -35.72 -89.13
CA LYS A 322 -47.73 -36.33 -90.05
C LYS A 322 -48.45 -35.27 -90.89
N ILE A 323 -48.94 -34.20 -90.26
CA ILE A 323 -49.64 -33.10 -90.94
C ILE A 323 -48.71 -32.35 -91.89
N ALA A 324 -47.47 -32.07 -91.47
CA ALA A 324 -46.47 -31.39 -92.31
C ALA A 324 -46.09 -32.22 -93.55
N LEU A 325 -45.91 -33.54 -93.39
CA LEU A 325 -45.60 -34.45 -94.49
C LEU A 325 -46.76 -34.52 -95.49
N TRP A 326 -47.99 -34.65 -94.99
CA TRP A 326 -49.21 -34.71 -95.82
C TRP A 326 -49.41 -33.42 -96.63
N ARG A 327 -49.23 -32.25 -96.00
CA ARG A 327 -49.32 -30.94 -96.67
C ARG A 327 -48.25 -30.78 -97.76
N LYS A 328 -47.00 -31.18 -97.48
CA LYS A 328 -45.90 -31.07 -98.45
C LYS A 328 -46.05 -32.02 -99.64
N HIS A 329 -46.53 -33.24 -99.42
CA HIS A 329 -46.75 -34.22 -100.49
C HIS A 329 -47.91 -33.85 -101.42
N ILE A 330 -49.05 -33.39 -100.90
CA ILE A 330 -50.18 -32.96 -101.76
C ILE A 330 -49.78 -31.77 -102.64
N PHE A 331 -49.06 -30.79 -102.07
CA PHE A 331 -48.68 -29.59 -102.79
C PHE A 331 -47.69 -29.87 -103.94
N GLN A 332 -46.73 -30.78 -103.74
CA GLN A 332 -45.78 -31.16 -104.79
C GLN A 332 -46.40 -32.00 -105.92
N TYR A 333 -47.43 -32.83 -105.63
CA TYR A 333 -48.11 -33.62 -106.65
C TYR A 333 -49.21 -32.86 -107.40
N SER A 334 -49.83 -31.83 -106.80
CA SER A 334 -50.74 -30.93 -107.52
C SER A 334 -50.01 -30.11 -108.60
N GLU A 335 -48.75 -29.76 -108.40
CA GLU A 335 -47.93 -29.12 -109.45
C GLU A 335 -47.53 -30.10 -110.58
N TYR A 336 -47.34 -31.39 -110.28
CA TYR A 336 -46.90 -32.39 -111.26
C TYR A 336 -48.03 -32.86 -112.19
N ILE A 337 -49.29 -32.79 -111.75
CA ILE A 337 -50.48 -33.13 -112.58
C ILE A 337 -50.96 -31.92 -113.42
N ALA A 338 -50.55 -30.70 -113.08
CA ALA A 338 -51.03 -29.46 -113.71
C ALA A 338 -50.16 -28.93 -114.88
N GLN A 339 -49.19 -29.68 -115.41
CA GLN A 339 -48.40 -29.27 -116.58
C GLN A 339 -48.76 -30.08 -117.85
N PRO A 340 -49.60 -29.56 -118.76
CA PRO A 340 -49.84 -30.15 -120.06
C PRO A 340 -48.72 -29.78 -121.05
N SER A 341 -48.25 -30.79 -121.77
CA SER A 341 -47.46 -30.79 -123.01
C SER A 341 -47.26 -29.43 -123.69
N ARG A 342 -46.00 -28.96 -123.76
CA ARG A 342 -45.43 -28.29 -124.95
C ARG A 342 -43.97 -27.90 -124.71
N ARG A 343 -43.07 -28.47 -125.50
CA ARG A 343 -42.06 -27.69 -126.23
C ARG A 343 -41.75 -28.38 -127.55
N ALA A 344 -42.52 -28.02 -128.57
CA ALA A 344 -42.06 -27.99 -129.94
C ALA A 344 -42.42 -26.60 -130.49
N ILE A 345 -41.39 -25.77 -130.65
CA ILE A 345 -41.18 -24.62 -131.55
C ILE A 345 -40.28 -23.59 -130.82
N GLN A 346 -39.08 -23.45 -131.39
CA GLN A 346 -38.12 -22.35 -131.34
C GLN A 346 -37.21 -22.14 -130.10
N THR A 347 -35.94 -22.49 -130.35
CA THR A 347 -34.64 -22.02 -129.80
C THR A 347 -34.43 -20.48 -129.93
N PRO A 348 -33.28 -19.89 -129.53
CA PRO A 348 -32.57 -19.88 -128.23
C PRO A 348 -32.08 -18.45 -127.83
N ALA A 349 -32.07 -18.05 -126.56
CA ALA A 349 -31.28 -16.91 -126.04
C ALA A 349 -31.46 -16.80 -124.52
N LYS A 350 -30.42 -16.92 -123.68
CA LYS A 350 -29.31 -15.98 -123.37
C LYS A 350 -29.66 -14.92 -122.30
N PHE A 351 -28.88 -14.96 -121.22
CA PHE A 351 -28.53 -13.90 -120.24
C PHE A 351 -29.69 -13.33 -119.39
N GLY A 352 -29.56 -13.00 -118.11
CA GLY A 352 -28.43 -12.89 -117.17
C GLY A 352 -28.92 -12.08 -115.95
N ALA A 353 -28.17 -12.18 -114.85
CA ALA A 353 -28.05 -11.22 -113.73
C ALA A 353 -29.31 -10.48 -113.23
N THR A 354 -29.75 -10.75 -112.00
CA THR A 354 -29.46 -9.97 -110.78
C THR A 354 -30.14 -10.63 -109.58
#